data_AF-A0A3S5BAF8-F1
#
_entry.id   AF-A0A3S5BAF8-F1
#
_cell.length_a   1.000
_cell.length_b   1.000
_cell.length_c   1.000
_cell.angle_alpha   90.00
_cell.angle_beta   90.00
_cell.angle_gamma   90.00
#
_symmetry.space_group_name_H-M   'P 1'
#
loop_
_entity.id
_entity.type
_entity.pdbx_description
1 polymer ?
#
loop_
_entity_poly.entity_id
_entity_poly.type
_entity_poly.pdbx_seq_one_letter_code
_entity_poly.pdbx_strand_id
1 'polypeptide(L)'
;MARFILYRVAEDFGVVVTLDPKPVAGNWNGCGAHCNYSTLKMRNPTQGIKAIEEAIQKLSCTHKEHIESYDPKKGEDNKRRLTGLHETSSIHDFSSGS
;
A
#
# COMPACT_ATOMS: atom_id res chain seq x y z
N MET A 1 -7.38 -10.95 11.73
CA MET A 1 -7.19 -11.18 13.18
C MET A 1 -6.25 -10.15 13.83
N ALA A 2 -5.04 -9.90 13.32
CA ALA A 2 -4.10 -8.97 13.95
C ALA A 2 -4.67 -7.56 14.25
N ARG A 3 -5.43 -6.96 13.32
CA ARG A 3 -6.11 -5.66 13.55
C ARG A 3 -7.07 -5.71 14.74
N PHE A 4 -7.81 -6.81 14.90
CA PHE A 4 -8.73 -6.98 16.02
C PHE A 4 -7.96 -7.02 17.35
N ILE A 5 -6.87 -7.78 17.42
CA ILE A 5 -6.01 -7.83 18.62
C ILE A 5 -5.46 -6.43 18.94
N LEU A 6 -4.98 -5.69 17.93
CA LEU A 6 -4.49 -4.32 18.11
C LEU A 6 -5.53 -3.41 18.77
N TYR A 7 -6.79 -3.45 18.30
CA TYR A 7 -7.87 -2.67 18.89
C TYR A 7 -8.23 -3.11 20.32
N ARG A 8 -8.21 -4.42 20.60
CA ARG A 8 -8.50 -4.94 21.95
C ARG A 8 -7.44 -4.55 22.96
N VAL A 9 -6.17 -4.60 22.58
CA VAL A 9 -5.08 -4.10 23.45
C VAL A 9 -5.23 -2.59 23.67
N ALA A 10 -5.48 -1.81 22.62
CA ALA A 10 -5.67 -0.37 22.74
C ALA A 10 -6.81 0.02 23.71
N GLU A 11 -7.90 -0.74 23.71
CA GLU A 11 -9.04 -0.59 24.63
C GLU A 11 -8.62 -0.74 26.09
N ASP A 12 -7.82 -1.76 26.43
CA ASP A 12 -7.33 -1.99 27.80
C ASP A 12 -6.45 -0.83 28.32
N PHE A 13 -5.76 -0.13 27.41
CA PHE A 13 -4.92 1.03 27.73
C PHE A 13 -5.66 2.38 27.59
N GLY A 14 -6.93 2.39 27.21
CA GLY A 14 -7.72 3.61 27.04
C GLY A 14 -7.23 4.50 25.88
N VAL A 15 -6.59 3.92 24.85
CA VAL A 15 -6.08 4.65 23.69
C VAL A 15 -6.83 4.27 22.41
N VAL A 16 -6.83 5.16 21.42
CA VAL A 16 -7.49 4.95 20.12
C VAL A 16 -6.45 4.69 19.03
N VAL A 17 -6.69 3.66 18.22
CA VAL A 17 -5.88 3.35 17.03
C VAL A 17 -6.63 3.80 15.78
N THR A 18 -5.91 4.38 14.82
CA THR A 18 -6.46 4.72 13.51
C THR A 18 -5.67 4.02 12.40
N LEU A 19 -6.39 3.58 11.37
CA LEU A 19 -5.83 3.08 10.11
C LEU A 19 -6.05 4.09 8.97
N ASP A 20 -6.38 5.33 9.32
CA ASP A 20 -6.48 6.41 8.35
C ASP A 20 -5.12 6.61 7.64
N PRO A 21 -5.09 6.72 6.30
CA PRO A 21 -3.83 6.81 5.57
C PRO A 21 -3.09 8.14 5.79
N LYS A 22 -3.74 9.17 6.33
CA LYS A 22 -3.13 10.47 6.64
C LYS A 22 -3.84 11.09 7.87
N PRO A 23 -3.55 10.59 9.08
CA PRO A 23 -4.27 10.98 10.29
C PRO A 23 -3.95 12.42 10.74
N VAL A 24 -2.75 12.90 10.41
CA VAL A 24 -2.32 14.28 10.67
C VAL A 24 -2.01 14.96 9.33
N ALA A 25 -2.63 16.12 9.10
CA ALA A 25 -2.40 16.90 7.89
C ALA A 25 -1.01 17.58 7.88
N GLY A 26 -0.55 17.96 6.69
CA GLY A 26 0.72 18.67 6.51
C GLY A 26 1.95 17.76 6.47
N ASN A 27 3.06 18.26 7.03
CA ASN A 27 4.40 17.67 6.98
C ASN A 27 4.59 16.55 8.02
N TRP A 28 3.68 15.58 8.00
CA TRP A 28 3.73 14.36 8.82
C TRP A 28 3.56 13.16 7.91
N ASN A 29 4.20 12.05 8.22
CA ASN A 29 4.08 10.84 7.40
C ASN A 29 2.63 10.31 7.38
N GLY A 30 2.26 9.67 6.28
CA GLY A 30 1.03 8.89 6.19
C GLY A 30 1.21 7.46 6.70
N CYS A 31 0.13 6.70 6.76
CA CYS A 31 0.13 5.27 7.07
C CYS A 31 -0.17 4.44 5.83
N GLY A 32 0.74 3.54 5.46
CA GLY A 32 0.58 2.60 4.34
C GLY A 32 0.46 1.15 4.80
N ALA A 33 -0.01 0.28 3.91
CA ALA A 33 -0.07 -1.16 4.12
C ALA A 33 0.65 -1.88 2.97
N HIS A 34 1.98 -1.76 2.91
CA HIS A 34 2.79 -2.38 1.87
C HIS A 34 2.55 -3.90 1.82
N CYS A 35 2.34 -4.43 0.62
CA CYS A 35 2.07 -5.84 0.39
C CYS A 35 3.21 -6.45 -0.41
N ASN A 36 3.97 -7.32 0.23
CA ASN A 36 4.98 -8.12 -0.45
C ASN A 36 4.28 -9.31 -1.14
N TYR A 37 4.61 -9.57 -2.40
CA TYR A 37 3.97 -10.62 -3.19
C TYR A 37 5.01 -11.47 -3.92
N SER A 38 4.80 -12.79 -3.99
CA SER A 38 5.57 -13.68 -4.84
C SER A 38 4.82 -14.96 -5.18
N THR A 39 5.02 -15.46 -6.40
CA THR A 39 4.60 -16.79 -6.84
C THR A 39 5.77 -17.76 -6.82
N LEU A 40 5.50 -19.06 -6.98
CA LEU A 40 6.57 -20.08 -7.09
C LEU A 40 7.55 -19.75 -8.24
N LYS A 41 7.03 -19.26 -9.37
CA LYS A 41 7.87 -18.82 -10.51
C LYS A 41 8.76 -17.64 -10.15
N MET A 42 8.23 -16.66 -9.43
CA MET A 42 9.00 -15.48 -8.99
C MET A 42 10.11 -15.83 -7.99
N ARG A 43 9.94 -16.90 -7.21
CA ARG A 43 10.96 -17.41 -6.28
C ARG A 43 11.99 -18.32 -6.94
N ASN A 44 11.91 -18.53 -8.26
CA ASN A 44 12.89 -19.34 -8.98
C ASN A 44 14.23 -18.58 -9.11
N PRO A 45 15.38 -19.21 -8.77
CA PRO A 45 16.68 -18.52 -8.79
C PRO A 45 17.13 -18.01 -10.16
N THR A 46 16.70 -18.65 -11.27
CA THR A 46 17.18 -18.33 -12.62
C THR A 46 16.17 -17.56 -13.46
N GLN A 47 14.86 -17.72 -13.20
CA GLN A 47 13.79 -17.07 -13.98
C GLN A 47 12.89 -16.14 -13.15
N GLY A 48 13.16 -16.00 -11.85
CA GLY A 48 12.31 -15.26 -10.91
C GLY A 48 12.14 -13.79 -11.28
N ILE A 49 13.24 -13.11 -11.61
CA ILE A 49 13.23 -11.68 -11.99
C ILE A 49 12.33 -11.44 -13.20
N LYS A 50 12.44 -12.26 -14.24
CA LYS A 50 11.58 -12.14 -15.43
C LYS A 50 10.09 -12.26 -15.08
N ALA A 51 9.74 -13.20 -14.21
CA ALA A 51 8.35 -13.37 -13.76
C ALA A 51 7.86 -12.18 -12.90
N ILE A 52 8.77 -11.51 -12.18
CA ILE A 52 8.48 -10.28 -11.42
C ILE A 52 8.22 -9.12 -12.39
N GLU A 53 9.10 -8.91 -13.37
CA GLU A 53 8.97 -7.86 -14.39
C GLU A 53 7.67 -8.02 -15.20
N GLU A 54 7.33 -9.25 -15.61
CA GLU A 54 6.07 -9.55 -16.30
C GLU A 54 4.83 -9.20 -15.44
N ALA A 55 4.92 -9.38 -14.12
CA ALA A 55 3.84 -9.01 -13.21
C ALA A 55 3.76 -7.49 -13.01
N ILE A 56 4.90 -6.82 -12.85
CA ILE A 56 4.98 -5.35 -12.76
C ILE A 56 4.37 -4.70 -14.01
N GLN A 57 4.67 -5.23 -15.20
CA GLN A 57 4.10 -4.73 -16.45
C GLN A 57 2.57 -4.90 -16.51
N LYS A 58 2.02 -5.96 -15.91
CA LYS A 58 0.56 -6.12 -15.81
C LYS A 58 -0.05 -5.14 -14.81
N LEU A 59 0.62 -4.92 -13.67
CA LEU A 59 0.19 -3.96 -12.66
C LEU A 59 0.17 -2.52 -13.19
N SER A 60 1.13 -2.16 -14.06
CA SER A 60 1.17 -0.82 -14.66
C SER A 60 -0.04 -0.54 -15.56
N CYS A 61 -0.56 -1.57 -16.24
CA CYS A 61 -1.74 -1.47 -17.08
C CYS A 61 -3.06 -1.34 -16.30
N THR A 62 -3.08 -1.70 -15.01
CA THR A 62 -4.29 -1.73 -14.18
C THR A 62 -4.18 -0.82 -12.94
N HIS A 63 -3.29 0.16 -12.97
CA HIS A 63 -3.00 1.03 -11.82
C HIS A 63 -4.25 1.69 -11.25
N LYS A 64 -5.14 2.20 -12.11
CA LYS A 64 -6.35 2.91 -11.68
C LYS A 64 -7.32 1.99 -10.93
N GLU A 65 -7.58 0.81 -11.46
CA GLU A 65 -8.45 -0.20 -10.85
C GLU A 65 -7.89 -0.67 -9.50
N HIS A 66 -6.56 -0.75 -9.40
CA HIS A 66 -5.89 -1.08 -8.16
C HIS A 66 -6.02 0.04 -7.12
N ILE A 67 -5.83 1.31 -7.49
CA ILE A 67 -6.06 2.44 -6.59
C ILE A 67 -7.49 2.42 -6.03
N GLU A 68 -8.49 2.16 -6.88
CA GLU A 68 -9.89 2.02 -6.45
C GLU A 68 -10.13 0.84 -5.50
N SER A 69 -9.23 -0.14 -5.46
CA SER A 69 -9.31 -1.30 -4.58
C SER A 69 -8.47 -1.18 -3.31
N TYR A 70 -7.56 -0.19 -3.23
CA TYR A 70 -6.57 -0.06 -2.16
C TYR A 70 -7.04 0.75 -0.95
N ASP A 71 -8.24 1.33 -1.01
CA ASP A 71 -8.95 1.77 0.19
C ASP A 71 -10.48 1.59 0.05
N PRO A 72 -11.22 1.55 1.19
CA PRO A 72 -12.66 1.33 1.16
C PRO A 72 -13.47 2.43 0.45
N LYS A 73 -12.87 3.60 0.19
CA LYS A 73 -13.50 4.74 -0.48
C LYS A 73 -12.96 4.94 -1.90
N LYS A 74 -12.55 3.86 -2.56
CA LYS A 74 -12.17 3.86 -3.98
C LYS A 74 -11.06 4.84 -4.35
N GLY A 75 -10.04 4.97 -3.50
CA GLY A 75 -8.89 5.83 -3.76
C GLY A 75 -8.97 7.18 -3.07
N GLU A 76 -10.15 7.62 -2.62
CA GLU A 76 -10.33 8.96 -2.05
C GLU A 76 -9.54 9.17 -0.77
N ASP A 77 -9.43 8.15 0.08
CA ASP A 77 -8.63 8.25 1.30
C ASP A 77 -7.12 8.24 0.97
N ASN A 78 -6.69 7.41 0.01
CA ASN A 78 -5.28 7.36 -0.40
C ASN A 78 -4.81 8.63 -1.11
N LYS A 79 -5.69 9.44 -1.74
CA LYS A 79 -5.30 10.74 -2.33
C LYS A 79 -4.60 11.67 -1.34
N ARG A 80 -4.97 11.60 -0.06
CA ARG A 80 -4.36 12.41 1.01
C ARG A 80 -2.95 11.96 1.37
N ARG A 81 -2.58 10.74 1.01
CA ARG A 81 -1.31 10.09 1.35
C ARG A 81 -0.36 10.03 0.15
N LEU A 82 -0.85 9.61 -1.01
CA LEU A 82 -0.09 9.34 -2.24
C LEU A 82 0.14 10.62 -3.05
N THR A 83 0.99 11.50 -2.53
CA THR A 83 1.21 12.84 -3.10
C THR A 83 2.55 12.99 -3.82
N GLY A 84 3.40 11.96 -3.84
CA GLY A 84 4.79 12.08 -4.31
C GLY A 84 5.77 12.61 -3.25
N LEU A 85 5.26 13.01 -2.09
CA LEU A 85 6.05 13.50 -0.94
C LEU A 85 6.11 12.43 0.15
N HIS A 86 7.07 12.56 1.07
CA HIS A 86 7.21 11.70 2.26
C HIS A 86 7.27 10.20 1.91
N GLU A 87 8.17 9.83 1.00
CA GLU A 87 8.42 8.42 0.61
C GLU A 87 7.19 7.71 0.00
N THR A 88 6.29 8.47 -0.62
CA THR A 88 5.14 7.92 -1.35
C THR A 88 5.19 8.28 -2.82
N SER A 89 4.68 7.40 -3.69
CA SER A 89 4.43 7.72 -5.10
C SER A 89 3.20 8.63 -5.27
N SER A 90 3.11 9.28 -6.42
CA SER A 90 1.89 9.96 -6.89
C SER A 90 0.75 8.94 -7.03
N ILE A 91 -0.48 9.32 -6.69
CA ILE A 91 -1.65 8.45 -6.90
C ILE A 91 -1.95 8.22 -8.38
N HIS A 92 -1.53 9.12 -9.27
CA HIS A 92 -1.87 9.09 -10.69
C HIS A 92 -0.85 8.31 -11.53
N ASP A 93 0.39 8.24 -11.06
CA ASP A 93 1.50 7.74 -11.85
C ASP A 93 1.99 6.40 -11.29
N PHE A 94 2.06 5.39 -12.15
CA PHE A 94 2.68 4.12 -11.81
C PHE A 94 4.19 4.19 -12.03
N SER A 95 4.97 3.72 -11.06
CA SER A 95 6.44 3.61 -11.16
C SER A 95 6.94 2.37 -10.43
N SER A 96 8.00 1.74 -10.94
CA SER A 96 8.73 0.64 -10.30
C SER A 96 10.23 0.87 -10.39
N GLY A 97 10.98 0.48 -9.35
CA GLY A 97 12.44 0.59 -9.30
C GLY A 97 13.07 -0.61 -8.60
N SER A 98 14.38 -0.77 -8.79
CA SER A 98 15.21 -1.83 -8.22
C SER A 98 16.20 -1.28 -7.21
#